data_AF-H1XRD3-F1
#
_entry.id   AF-H1XRD3-F1
#
_cell.length_a   1.000
_cell.length_b   1.000
_cell.length_c   1.000
_cell.angle_alpha   90.00
_cell.angle_beta   90.00
_cell.angle_gamma   90.00
#
_symmetry.space_group_name_H-M   'P 1'
#
loop_
_entity.id
_entity.type
_entity.pdbx_description
1 polymer ?
#
loop_
_entity_poly.entity_id
_entity_poly.type
_entity_poly.pdbx_seq_one_letter_code
_entity_poly.pdbx_strand_id
1 'polypeptide(L)'
;MINLLSSKFRNIFNFFRTLIVLTLFSLVIVFCDKNSTNGEKEIVFPETGVSFYEHVQPLFDRTCGFESGCHSPSDEPTSRKQLTYSILVTKSLLLNFTLSSTGEKLIDLNIHQKNPDIAPLYLILAVGYPREQEDLMPPIPREPLNQNQLNGILQWIKEGCPD
;
A
#
# COMPACT_ATOMS: atom_id res chain seq x y z
N MET A 1 57.21 40.50 -1.25
CA MET A 1 56.19 40.19 -2.30
C MET A 1 55.87 38.68 -2.41
N ILE A 2 56.15 37.86 -1.39
CA ILE A 2 55.95 36.38 -1.42
C ILE A 2 54.66 35.95 -0.69
N ASN A 3 54.20 36.71 0.33
CA ASN A 3 53.02 36.37 1.14
C ASN A 3 51.65 36.58 0.44
N LEU A 4 51.60 37.34 -0.66
CA LEU A 4 50.38 37.61 -1.44
C LEU A 4 50.11 36.55 -2.51
N LEU A 5 51.15 35.84 -2.97
CA LEU A 5 51.03 34.73 -3.91
C LEU A 5 50.49 33.46 -3.21
N SER A 6 50.85 33.24 -1.93
CA SER A 6 50.44 32.04 -1.19
C SER A 6 48.98 32.05 -0.74
N SER A 7 48.39 33.21 -0.44
CA SER A 7 46.98 33.33 -0.03
C SER A 7 46.03 33.13 -1.23
N LYS A 8 46.38 33.66 -2.41
CA LYS A 8 45.64 33.40 -3.65
C LYS A 8 45.72 31.93 -4.06
N PHE A 9 46.89 31.30 -3.94
CA PHE A 9 47.06 29.87 -4.19
C PHE A 9 46.24 29.00 -3.22
N ARG A 10 46.20 29.37 -1.93
CA ARG A 10 45.40 28.67 -0.91
C ARG A 10 43.90 28.79 -1.16
N ASN A 11 43.44 29.96 -1.59
CA ASN A 11 42.04 30.17 -1.96
C ASN A 11 41.64 29.42 -3.23
N ILE A 12 42.52 29.35 -4.22
CA ILE A 12 42.33 28.54 -5.43
C ILE A 12 42.29 27.06 -5.09
N PHE A 13 43.21 26.58 -4.23
CA PHE A 13 43.22 25.19 -3.79
C PHE A 13 41.97 24.82 -2.97
N ASN A 14 41.51 25.71 -2.09
CA ASN A 14 40.25 25.52 -1.35
C ASN A 14 39.03 25.57 -2.29
N PHE A 15 39.04 26.41 -3.31
CA PHE A 15 37.98 26.46 -4.33
C PHE A 15 37.87 25.13 -5.08
N PHE A 16 38.99 24.56 -5.54
CA PHE A 16 39.00 23.24 -6.18
C PHE A 16 38.60 22.12 -5.22
N ARG A 17 39.03 22.17 -3.95
CA ARG A 17 38.62 21.19 -2.93
C ARG A 17 37.11 21.21 -2.69
N THR A 18 36.51 22.39 -2.58
CA THR A 18 35.05 22.55 -2.43
C THR A 18 34.31 22.07 -3.68
N LEU A 19 34.84 22.37 -4.88
CA LEU A 19 34.25 21.91 -6.14
C LEU A 19 34.28 20.37 -6.27
N ILE A 20 35.38 19.73 -5.86
CA ILE A 20 35.50 18.26 -5.86
C ILE A 20 34.51 17.63 -4.86
N VAL A 21 34.38 18.19 -3.65
CA VAL A 21 33.42 17.69 -2.64
C VAL A 21 31.98 17.82 -3.13
N LEU A 22 31.62 18.95 -3.75
CA LEU A 22 30.28 19.14 -4.33
C LEU A 22 30.00 18.16 -5.47
N THR A 23 30.99 17.91 -6.33
CA THR A 23 30.86 16.97 -7.46
C THR A 23 30.71 15.53 -6.97
N LEU A 24 31.48 15.12 -5.95
CA LEU A 24 31.35 13.81 -5.31
C LEU A 24 29.99 13.65 -4.62
N PHE A 25 29.48 14.68 -3.95
CA PHE A 25 28.15 14.67 -3.35
C PHE A 25 27.05 14.53 -4.41
N SER A 26 27.20 15.20 -5.56
CA SER A 26 26.31 15.04 -6.72
C SER A 26 26.40 13.66 -7.37
N LEU A 27 27.51 12.93 -7.27
CA LEU A 27 27.62 11.55 -7.76
C LEU A 27 26.89 10.55 -6.86
N VAL A 28 26.85 10.79 -5.54
CA VAL A 28 26.13 9.93 -4.57
C VAL A 28 24.61 9.95 -4.82
N ILE A 29 24.04 11.09 -5.23
CA ILE A 29 22.61 11.16 -5.59
C ILE A 29 22.27 10.46 -6.92
N VAL A 30 23.24 10.27 -7.82
CA VAL A 30 23.03 9.58 -9.12
C VAL A 30 23.11 8.06 -8.98
N PHE A 31 23.90 7.56 -8.03
CA PHE A 31 23.95 6.13 -7.67
C PHE A 31 22.86 5.70 -6.68
N CYS A 32 21.94 6.61 -6.34
CA CYS A 32 20.68 6.19 -5.72
C CYS A 32 19.90 5.40 -6.77
N ASP A 33 19.86 4.09 -6.54
CA ASP A 33 19.43 3.04 -7.45
C ASP A 33 18.09 3.37 -8.09
N LYS A 34 18.11 3.74 -9.38
CA LYS A 34 16.90 3.85 -10.20
C LYS A 34 16.44 2.44 -10.60
N ASN A 35 16.12 1.63 -9.61
CA ASN A 35 15.31 0.41 -9.78
C ASN A 35 13.82 0.74 -9.71
N SER A 36 13.39 1.76 -10.45
CA SER A 36 11.99 1.91 -10.83
C SER A 36 11.93 1.99 -12.35
N THR A 37 12.11 0.83 -12.96
CA THR A 37 11.51 0.58 -14.27
C THR A 37 10.02 0.87 -14.13
N ASN A 38 9.55 1.91 -14.79
CA ASN A 38 8.14 2.19 -15.05
C ASN A 38 7.51 1.00 -15.79
N GLY A 39 7.16 -0.01 -15.02
CA GLY A 39 6.27 -1.10 -15.30
C GLY A 39 5.63 -1.36 -13.96
N GLU A 40 4.45 -0.80 -13.75
CA GLU A 40 3.60 -1.03 -12.59
C GLU A 40 3.68 -2.50 -12.18
N LYS A 41 4.51 -2.84 -11.18
CA LYS A 41 4.62 -4.23 -10.72
C LYS A 41 3.27 -4.58 -10.14
N GLU A 42 2.53 -5.42 -10.85
CA GLU A 42 1.32 -6.04 -10.36
C GLU A 42 1.60 -6.64 -8.98
N ILE A 43 0.70 -6.40 -8.02
CA ILE A 43 0.85 -6.95 -6.69
C ILE A 43 0.51 -8.44 -6.78
N VAL A 44 1.54 -9.27 -6.56
CA VAL A 44 1.43 -10.74 -6.63
C VAL A 44 1.51 -11.32 -5.24
N PHE A 45 0.51 -12.12 -4.89
CA PHE A 45 0.43 -12.84 -3.61
C PHE A 45 1.11 -14.20 -3.72
N PRO A 46 1.85 -14.63 -2.66
CA PRO A 46 2.37 -15.99 -2.57
C PRO A 46 1.23 -16.99 -2.29
N GLU A 47 1.47 -18.28 -2.54
CA GLU A 47 0.51 -19.34 -2.27
C GLU A 47 0.27 -19.58 -0.76
N THR A 48 1.25 -19.22 0.09
CA THR A 48 1.20 -19.35 1.54
C THR A 48 2.05 -18.29 2.22
N GLY A 49 1.84 -18.04 3.51
CA GLY A 49 2.58 -17.05 4.28
C GLY A 49 2.21 -15.63 3.86
N VAL A 50 0.93 -15.42 3.59
CA VAL A 50 0.43 -14.12 3.15
C VAL A 50 0.42 -13.19 4.35
N SER A 51 1.36 -12.25 4.38
CA SER A 51 1.45 -11.18 5.39
C SER A 51 0.48 -10.03 5.10
N PHE A 52 -0.12 -9.45 6.15
CA PHE A 52 -0.92 -8.23 6.04
C PHE A 52 -0.09 -7.06 5.54
N TYR A 53 1.07 -6.78 6.16
CA TYR A 53 1.86 -5.60 5.83
C TYR A 53 2.67 -5.74 4.54
N GLU A 54 3.02 -6.96 4.14
CA GLU A 54 3.80 -7.21 2.92
C GLU A 54 2.93 -7.42 1.68
N HIS A 55 1.67 -7.86 1.83
CA HIS A 55 0.83 -8.23 0.69
C HIS A 55 -0.55 -7.55 0.69
N VAL A 56 -1.31 -7.65 1.79
CA VAL A 56 -2.70 -7.17 1.85
C VAL A 56 -2.78 -5.64 1.85
N GLN A 57 -2.03 -4.99 2.74
CA GLN A 57 -2.03 -3.54 2.85
C GLN A 57 -1.54 -2.88 1.55
N PRO A 58 -0.43 -3.30 0.91
CA PRO A 58 -0.04 -2.75 -0.39
C PRO A 58 -1.13 -2.86 -1.46
N LEU A 59 -1.87 -3.98 -1.49
CA LEU A 59 -3.02 -4.13 -2.40
C LEU A 59 -4.09 -3.10 -2.11
N PHE A 60 -4.43 -2.90 -0.84
CA PHE A 60 -5.41 -1.92 -0.42
C PHE A 60 -4.96 -0.49 -0.68
N ASP A 61 -3.71 -0.13 -0.38
CA ASP A 61 -3.16 1.21 -0.61
C ASP A 61 -3.26 1.61 -2.09
N ARG A 62 -2.92 0.67 -2.98
CA ARG A 62 -2.95 0.89 -4.41
C ARG A 62 -4.35 0.90 -5.00
N THR A 63 -5.18 -0.07 -4.63
CA THR A 63 -6.42 -0.35 -5.37
C THR A 63 -7.64 0.34 -4.76
N CYS A 64 -7.64 0.49 -3.44
CA CYS A 64 -8.79 0.97 -2.66
C CYS A 64 -8.49 2.27 -1.93
N GLY A 65 -7.22 2.49 -1.59
CA GLY A 65 -6.74 3.47 -0.65
C GLY A 65 -6.19 4.72 -1.32
N PHE A 66 -5.02 5.15 -0.83
CA PHE A 66 -4.34 6.38 -1.19
C PHE A 66 -4.18 6.60 -2.69
N GLU A 67 -3.80 5.57 -3.46
CA GLU A 67 -3.54 5.74 -4.90
C GLU A 67 -4.85 5.78 -5.71
N SER A 68 -5.88 5.08 -5.26
CA SER A 68 -7.20 5.11 -5.91
C SER A 68 -8.01 6.36 -5.55
N GLY A 69 -7.81 6.92 -4.35
CA GLY A 69 -8.58 8.01 -3.78
C GLY A 69 -9.98 7.63 -3.25
N CYS A 70 -10.37 6.36 -3.30
CA CYS A 70 -11.69 5.91 -2.85
C CYS A 70 -11.80 5.82 -1.33
N HIS A 71 -10.77 5.30 -0.65
CA HIS A 71 -10.63 5.24 0.80
C HIS A 71 -9.34 5.95 1.20
N SER A 72 -9.35 7.28 1.21
CA SER A 72 -8.24 8.17 1.53
C SER A 72 -8.19 8.56 3.02
N PRO A 73 -7.02 8.99 3.53
CA PRO A 73 -6.89 9.50 4.90
C PRO A 73 -7.76 10.73 5.20
N SER A 74 -8.13 11.50 4.17
CA SER A 74 -8.99 12.69 4.27
C SER A 74 -10.48 12.37 4.29
N ASP A 75 -10.85 11.10 4.19
CA ASP A 75 -12.25 10.71 4.19
C ASP A 75 -12.84 10.74 5.59
N GLU A 76 -13.87 11.56 5.74
CA GLU A 76 -14.72 11.51 6.91
C GLU A 76 -15.67 10.31 6.81
N PRO A 77 -15.87 9.55 7.92
CA PRO A 77 -16.82 8.46 7.94
C PRO A 77 -18.23 9.00 7.71
N THR A 78 -18.93 8.45 6.72
CA THR A 78 -20.34 8.75 6.47
C THR A 78 -21.16 7.47 6.48
N SER A 79 -22.49 7.58 6.50
CA SER A 79 -23.38 6.42 6.37
C SER A 79 -23.12 5.57 5.12
N ARG A 80 -22.57 6.18 4.05
CA ARG A 80 -22.19 5.51 2.80
C ARG A 80 -20.70 5.22 2.66
N LYS A 81 -19.87 5.68 3.60
CA LYS A 81 -18.41 5.56 3.58
C LYS A 81 -17.91 5.21 4.98
N GLN A 82 -18.19 3.98 5.38
CA GLN A 82 -17.98 3.51 6.75
C GLN A 82 -16.57 2.95 6.94
N LEU A 83 -16.03 2.30 5.91
CA LEU A 83 -14.66 1.81 5.89
C LEU A 83 -13.73 2.97 5.53
N THR A 84 -13.12 3.62 6.52
CA THR A 84 -12.12 4.68 6.28
C THR A 84 -10.77 4.07 5.88
N TYR A 85 -9.85 4.89 5.35
CA TYR A 85 -8.49 4.46 5.08
C TYR A 85 -7.81 3.87 6.31
N SER A 86 -7.94 4.53 7.47
CA SER A 86 -7.34 4.07 8.71
C SER A 86 -7.81 2.67 9.12
N ILE A 87 -9.09 2.35 8.91
CA ILE A 87 -9.61 1.00 9.14
C ILE A 87 -9.03 0.02 8.11
N LEU A 88 -9.01 0.40 6.84
CA LEU A 88 -8.53 -0.43 5.74
C LEU A 88 -7.07 -0.87 5.91
N VAL A 89 -6.20 0.04 6.36
CA VAL A 89 -4.75 -0.20 6.47
C VAL A 89 -4.28 -0.58 7.87
N THR A 90 -5.19 -0.71 8.84
CA THR A 90 -4.86 -1.16 10.20
C THR A 90 -5.51 -2.51 10.45
N LYS A 91 -4.71 -3.58 10.44
CA LYS A 91 -5.20 -4.97 10.59
C LYS A 91 -6.19 -5.14 11.74
N SER A 92 -5.86 -4.63 12.93
CA SER A 92 -6.71 -4.78 14.11
C SER A 92 -8.05 -4.04 13.99
N LEU A 93 -8.09 -2.90 13.28
CA LEU A 93 -9.35 -2.19 13.01
C LEU A 93 -10.16 -2.91 11.95
N LEU A 94 -9.51 -3.40 10.88
CA LEU A 94 -10.17 -4.17 9.81
C LEU A 94 -10.85 -5.43 10.36
N LEU A 95 -10.17 -6.19 11.21
CA LEU A 95 -10.71 -7.41 11.83
C LEU A 95 -11.84 -7.14 12.85
N ASN A 96 -11.90 -5.93 13.41
CA ASN A 96 -12.94 -5.53 14.34
C ASN A 96 -14.08 -4.74 13.67
N PHE A 97 -14.00 -4.50 12.37
CA PHE A 97 -14.98 -3.72 11.64
C PHE A 97 -16.26 -4.52 11.41
N THR A 98 -17.40 -3.90 11.69
CA THR A 98 -18.74 -4.44 11.44
C THR A 98 -19.44 -3.60 10.38
N LEU A 99 -19.96 -4.24 9.34
CA LEU A 99 -20.75 -3.61 8.30
C LEU A 99 -22.06 -3.09 8.86
N SER A 100 -22.39 -1.81 8.72
CA SER A 100 -23.69 -1.32 9.21
C SER A 100 -24.87 -1.82 8.36
N SER A 101 -24.63 -2.27 7.13
CA SER A 101 -25.68 -2.74 6.22
C SER A 101 -26.23 -4.10 6.64
N THR A 102 -25.37 -5.00 7.14
CA THR A 102 -25.75 -6.37 7.52
C THR A 102 -25.57 -6.67 9.01
N GLY A 103 -24.78 -5.86 9.72
CA GLY A 103 -24.41 -6.11 11.11
C GLY A 103 -23.32 -7.18 11.26
N GLU A 104 -22.74 -7.67 10.17
CA GLU A 104 -21.71 -8.71 10.19
C GLU A 104 -20.31 -8.11 10.30
N LYS A 105 -19.40 -8.86 10.95
CA LYS A 105 -17.97 -8.54 10.89
C LYS A 105 -17.44 -8.75 9.49
N LEU A 106 -16.60 -7.83 9.05
CA LEU A 106 -15.92 -7.94 7.76
C LEU A 106 -15.09 -9.23 7.67
N ILE A 107 -14.46 -9.61 8.79
CA ILE A 107 -13.82 -10.91 9.02
C ILE A 107 -14.12 -11.37 10.47
N ASP A 108 -14.77 -12.53 10.64
CA ASP A 108 -14.85 -13.25 11.91
C ASP A 108 -13.97 -14.50 11.83
N LEU A 109 -12.81 -14.49 12.49
CA LEU A 109 -11.86 -15.60 12.44
C LEU A 109 -12.41 -16.93 12.99
N ASN A 110 -13.43 -16.92 13.84
CA ASN A 110 -14.04 -18.16 14.33
C ASN A 110 -14.81 -18.91 13.22
N ILE A 111 -15.25 -18.18 12.20
CA ILE A 111 -16.09 -18.67 11.11
C ILE A 111 -15.27 -18.71 9.81
N HIS A 112 -14.69 -17.56 9.44
CA HIS A 112 -14.11 -17.32 8.13
C HIS A 112 -12.72 -17.92 7.97
N GLN A 113 -11.98 -18.22 9.05
CA GLN A 113 -10.71 -18.94 8.89
C GLN A 113 -10.92 -20.33 8.26
N LYS A 114 -12.04 -20.99 8.59
CA LYS A 114 -12.40 -22.31 8.05
C LYS A 114 -13.16 -22.21 6.72
N ASN A 115 -13.84 -21.09 6.49
CA ASN A 115 -14.66 -20.83 5.31
C ASN A 115 -14.35 -19.40 4.80
N PRO A 116 -13.16 -19.16 4.21
CA PRO A 116 -12.72 -17.80 3.85
C PRO A 116 -13.54 -17.19 2.71
N ASP A 117 -14.16 -18.03 1.89
CA ASP A 117 -15.00 -17.68 0.75
C ASP A 117 -16.35 -17.07 1.12
N ILE A 118 -16.78 -17.21 2.37
CA ILE A 118 -17.99 -16.55 2.89
C ILE A 118 -17.69 -15.28 3.70
N ALA A 119 -16.41 -14.88 3.83
CA ALA A 119 -16.07 -13.66 4.54
C ALA A 119 -16.63 -12.44 3.80
N PRO A 120 -17.33 -11.50 4.46
CA PRO A 120 -17.82 -10.30 3.79
C PRO A 120 -16.72 -9.49 3.10
N LEU A 121 -15.49 -9.46 3.63
CA LEU A 121 -14.35 -8.86 2.92
C LEU A 121 -14.17 -9.48 1.52
N TYR A 122 -14.10 -10.80 1.45
CA TYR A 122 -13.88 -11.51 0.19
C TYR A 122 -15.08 -11.33 -0.75
N LEU A 123 -16.30 -11.47 -0.23
CA LEU A 123 -17.52 -11.33 -1.02
C LEU A 123 -17.70 -9.92 -1.60
N ILE A 124 -17.36 -8.86 -0.85
CA ILE A 124 -17.34 -7.48 -1.35
C ILE A 124 -16.38 -7.33 -2.53
N LEU A 125 -15.19 -7.94 -2.45
CA LEU A 125 -14.17 -7.84 -3.49
C LEU A 125 -14.46 -8.72 -4.72
N ALA A 126 -15.08 -9.88 -4.52
CA ALA A 126 -15.30 -10.87 -5.58
C ALA A 126 -16.63 -10.68 -6.32
N VAL A 127 -17.69 -10.31 -5.60
CA VAL A 127 -19.07 -10.28 -6.14
C VAL A 127 -19.87 -9.04 -5.74
N GLY A 128 -19.38 -8.24 -4.80
CA GLY A 128 -20.05 -7.04 -4.30
C GLY A 128 -21.17 -7.31 -3.30
N TYR A 129 -20.85 -7.94 -2.18
CA TYR A 129 -21.85 -8.20 -1.15
C TYR A 129 -22.25 -6.94 -0.35
N PRO A 130 -23.52 -6.77 0.07
CA PRO A 130 -24.66 -7.67 -0.15
C PRO A 130 -25.48 -7.41 -1.42
N ARG A 131 -25.28 -6.29 -2.14
CA ARG A 131 -26.14 -5.88 -3.28
C ARG A 131 -25.49 -6.05 -4.66
N GLU A 132 -24.67 -7.08 -4.80
CA GLU A 132 -23.90 -7.43 -5.98
C GLU A 132 -23.14 -6.21 -6.55
N GLN A 133 -23.31 -5.91 -7.83
CA GLN A 133 -22.58 -4.89 -8.56
C GLN A 133 -22.57 -3.51 -7.89
N GLU A 134 -23.59 -3.17 -7.08
CA GLU A 134 -23.67 -1.90 -6.34
C GLU A 134 -22.65 -1.78 -5.22
N ASP A 135 -22.29 -2.90 -4.60
CA ASP A 135 -21.36 -2.95 -3.45
C ASP A 135 -20.00 -3.55 -3.85
N LEU A 136 -19.76 -3.79 -5.14
CA LEU A 136 -18.47 -4.29 -5.64
C LEU A 136 -17.36 -3.27 -5.40
N MET A 137 -16.25 -3.75 -4.83
CA MET A 137 -15.04 -2.96 -4.64
C MET A 137 -13.85 -3.60 -5.38
N PRO A 138 -13.06 -2.82 -6.15
CA PRO A 138 -13.26 -1.40 -6.45
C PRO A 138 -14.55 -1.13 -7.24
N PRO A 139 -15.16 0.06 -7.10
CA PRO A 139 -16.41 0.37 -7.79
C PRO A 139 -16.17 0.59 -9.29
N ILE A 140 -17.14 0.18 -10.12
CA ILE A 140 -17.15 0.49 -11.57
C ILE A 140 -16.98 2.00 -11.78
N PRO A 141 -16.15 2.44 -12.75
CA PRO A 141 -15.56 1.66 -13.85
C PRO A 141 -14.14 1.13 -13.58
N ARG A 142 -13.69 1.07 -12.32
CA ARG A 142 -12.37 0.52 -12.02
C ARG A 142 -12.35 -0.99 -12.24
N GLU A 143 -11.20 -1.49 -12.65
CA GLU A 143 -11.00 -2.93 -12.84
C GLU A 143 -11.13 -3.67 -11.49
N PRO A 144 -11.87 -4.78 -11.45
CA PRO A 144 -11.90 -5.67 -10.30
C PRO A 144 -10.52 -6.28 -10.01
N LEU A 145 -10.36 -6.83 -8.81
CA LEU A 145 -9.17 -7.61 -8.48
C LEU A 145 -9.03 -8.83 -9.38
N ASN A 146 -7.79 -9.15 -9.75
CA ASN A 146 -7.50 -10.37 -10.51
C ASN A 146 -7.59 -11.61 -9.60
N GLN A 147 -7.53 -12.80 -10.20
CA GLN A 147 -7.66 -14.06 -9.45
C GLN A 147 -6.52 -14.29 -8.44
N ASN A 148 -5.29 -13.86 -8.72
CA ASN A 148 -4.19 -14.01 -7.77
C ASN A 148 -4.41 -13.16 -6.51
N GLN A 149 -4.90 -11.93 -6.67
CA GLN A 149 -5.21 -11.02 -5.56
C GLN A 149 -6.38 -11.56 -4.73
N LEU A 150 -7.45 -12.02 -5.37
CA LEU A 150 -8.58 -12.67 -4.68
C LEU A 150 -8.15 -13.93 -3.92
N ASN A 151 -7.33 -14.78 -4.54
CA ASN A 151 -6.76 -15.97 -3.89
C ASN A 151 -5.85 -15.60 -2.72
N GLY A 152 -5.08 -14.52 -2.85
CA GLY A 152 -4.24 -13.99 -1.80
C GLY A 152 -5.03 -13.55 -0.56
N ILE A 153 -6.15 -12.85 -0.76
CA ILE A 153 -7.07 -12.48 0.33
C ILE A 153 -7.70 -13.71 0.96
N LEU A 154 -8.15 -14.70 0.17
CA LEU A 154 -8.67 -15.97 0.70
C LEU A 154 -7.62 -16.68 1.56
N GLN A 155 -6.39 -16.77 1.05
CA GLN A 155 -5.29 -17.45 1.74
C GLN A 155 -4.91 -16.72 3.02
N TRP A 156 -4.85 -15.38 3.02
CA TRP A 156 -4.62 -14.58 4.22
C TRP A 156 -5.66 -14.85 5.31
N ILE A 157 -6.95 -14.89 4.96
CA ILE A 157 -8.03 -15.19 5.89
C ILE A 157 -7.91 -16.64 6.41
N LYS A 158 -7.64 -17.59 5.51
CA LYS A 158 -7.44 -19.01 5.84
C LYS A 158 -6.28 -19.23 6.80
N GLU A 159 -5.21 -18.46 6.67
CA GLU A 159 -4.03 -18.50 7.55
C GLU A 159 -4.27 -17.82 8.91
N GLY A 160 -5.45 -17.24 9.14
CA GLY A 160 -5.79 -16.56 10.39
C GLY A 160 -5.35 -15.10 10.45
N CYS A 161 -5.21 -14.46 9.28
CA CYS A 161 -4.82 -13.06 9.14
C CYS A 161 -3.48 -12.70 9.82
N PRO A 162 -2.36 -13.39 9.48
CA PRO A 162 -1.04 -13.06 10.03
C PRO A 162 -0.57 -11.66 9.60
N ASP A 163 0.45 -11.15 10.30
CA ASP A 163 1.12 -9.87 9.98
C ASP A 163 1.96 -9.98 8.72
#